data_AF-A0A842LHG4-F1
#
_entry.id   AF-A0A842LHG4-F1
#
_cell.length_a   1.000
_cell.length_b   1.000
_cell.length_c   1.000
_cell.angle_alpha   90.00
_cell.angle_beta   90.00
_cell.angle_gamma   90.00
#
_symmetry.space_group_name_H-M   'P 1'
#
loop_
_entity.id
_entity.type
_entity.pdbx_description
1 polymer ?
#
loop_
_entity_poly.entity_id
_entity_poly.type
_entity_poly.pdbx_seq_one_letter_code
_entity_poly.pdbx_strand_id
1 'polypeptide(L)'
;METGPFYSMFDVGDYTFAPWKVVWPEVGHELEAAVAPLVSDKPVVPDHTLIMIDCGCEEEAHFVCGLLNSTLVRIIVRGYIVLHPDPHVLDHIRIFKYDPESSVHKALAKSSHEAHEAAVQGDVARLREIEERIDQLAAQLWGLTDKELAEIWRNKEENRV
;
A
#
# COMPACT_ATOMS: atom_id res chain seq x y z
N MET A 1 -42.13 8.07 11.99
CA MET A 1 -40.82 7.86 11.33
C MET A 1 -39.89 8.90 11.90
N GLU A 2 -38.86 8.49 12.65
CA GLU A 2 -37.79 9.41 13.03
C GLU A 2 -37.07 9.85 11.76
N THR A 3 -37.21 11.12 11.40
CA THR A 3 -36.34 11.77 10.44
C THR A 3 -35.04 12.05 11.20
N GLY A 4 -33.94 11.43 10.81
CA GLY A 4 -32.62 11.63 11.44
C GLY A 4 -32.19 13.11 11.47
N PRO A 5 -31.07 13.42 12.14
CA PRO A 5 -30.57 14.79 12.25
C PRO A 5 -30.35 15.45 10.87
N PHE A 6 -30.55 16.76 10.78
CA PHE A 6 -30.41 17.53 9.53
C PHE A 6 -29.02 17.39 8.89
N TYR A 7 -27.98 17.29 9.72
CA TYR A 7 -26.64 16.91 9.29
C TYR A 7 -26.36 15.48 9.75
N SER A 8 -26.08 14.60 8.80
CA SER A 8 -25.65 13.24 9.06
C SER A 8 -24.41 12.93 8.22
N MET A 9 -23.54 12.11 8.77
CA MET A 9 -22.38 11.57 8.09
C MET A 9 -22.49 10.05 8.15
N PHE A 10 -22.31 9.40 7.01
CA PHE A 10 -22.38 7.95 6.85
C PHE A 10 -20.96 7.40 6.65
N ASP A 11 -20.82 6.08 6.79
CA ASP A 11 -19.55 5.39 6.55
C ASP A 11 -18.38 5.97 7.36
N VAL A 12 -18.66 6.20 8.65
CA VAL A 12 -17.68 6.55 9.68
C VAL A 12 -17.73 5.52 10.78
N GLY A 13 -16.57 4.95 11.11
CA GLY A 13 -16.42 3.94 12.15
C GLY A 13 -15.02 3.95 12.76
N ASP A 14 -14.69 2.92 13.54
CA ASP A 14 -13.40 2.82 14.23
C ASP A 14 -12.22 2.87 13.24
N TYR A 15 -12.38 2.30 12.05
CA TYR A 15 -11.39 2.33 10.96
C TYR A 15 -11.04 3.76 10.52
N THR A 16 -12.00 4.70 10.56
CA THR A 16 -11.77 6.12 10.24
C THR A 16 -10.78 6.77 11.21
N PHE A 17 -10.79 6.33 12.47
CA PHE A 17 -9.95 6.87 13.54
C PHE A 17 -8.76 5.98 13.89
N ALA A 18 -8.45 4.98 13.07
CA ALA A 18 -7.28 4.12 13.27
C ALA A 18 -5.97 4.93 13.38
N PRO A 19 -5.06 4.54 14.27
CA PRO A 19 -3.86 5.33 14.57
C PRO A 19 -2.88 5.38 13.40
N TRP A 20 -2.86 4.33 12.59
CA TRP A 20 -2.07 4.23 11.37
C TRP A 20 -3.00 3.88 10.22
N LYS A 21 -2.67 4.37 9.03
CA LYS A 21 -3.40 4.05 7.80
C LYS A 21 -2.43 3.85 6.65
N VAL A 22 -2.87 3.07 5.66
CA VAL A 22 -2.29 3.09 4.32
C VAL A 22 -3.28 3.78 3.41
N VAL A 23 -2.80 4.77 2.65
CA VAL A 23 -3.64 5.59 1.77
C VAL A 23 -3.11 5.64 0.35
N TRP A 24 -3.99 5.82 -0.64
CA TRP A 24 -3.62 6.11 -2.03
C TRP A 24 -4.70 6.95 -2.72
N PRO A 25 -4.39 7.69 -3.80
CA PRO A 25 -5.38 8.45 -4.55
C PRO A 25 -6.44 7.56 -5.20
N GLU A 26 -7.73 7.89 -5.04
CA GLU A 26 -8.83 7.27 -5.79
C GLU A 26 -8.80 7.65 -7.27
N VAL A 27 -8.10 8.73 -7.63
CA VAL A 27 -7.94 9.18 -9.02
C VAL A 27 -6.45 9.13 -9.38
N GLY A 28 -6.06 8.11 -10.11
CA GLY A 28 -4.68 7.86 -10.51
C GLY A 28 -4.57 6.75 -11.57
N HIS A 29 -3.54 6.84 -12.40
CA HIS A 29 -3.22 5.78 -13.37
C HIS A 29 -2.39 4.65 -12.75
N GLU A 30 -1.89 4.85 -11.54
CA GLU A 30 -0.99 3.95 -10.82
C GLU A 30 -1.47 3.82 -9.36
N LEU A 31 -1.12 2.71 -8.72
CA LEU A 31 -1.30 2.55 -7.28
C LEU A 31 -0.08 3.10 -6.55
N GLU A 32 -0.25 4.24 -5.90
CA GLU A 32 0.79 4.90 -5.11
C GLU A 32 0.37 4.95 -3.64
N ALA A 33 0.68 3.86 -2.92
CA ALA A 33 0.34 3.76 -1.51
C ALA A 33 1.36 4.49 -0.63
N ALA A 34 0.88 5.14 0.43
CA ALA A 34 1.69 5.80 1.44
C ALA A 34 1.18 5.49 2.85
N VAL A 35 2.06 5.56 3.84
CA VAL A 35 1.69 5.42 5.25
C VAL A 35 1.28 6.77 5.81
N ALA A 36 0.12 6.84 6.46
CA ALA A 36 -0.35 8.00 7.21
C ALA A 36 -0.26 7.72 8.73
N PRO A 37 0.70 8.34 9.44
CA PRO A 37 0.83 8.21 10.89
C PRO A 37 -0.15 9.13 11.63
N LEU A 38 -0.10 9.10 12.96
CA LEU A 38 -0.66 10.16 13.80
C LEU A 38 0.03 11.50 13.51
N VAL A 39 -0.75 12.58 13.49
CA VAL A 39 -0.23 13.96 13.39
C VAL A 39 -0.64 14.72 14.64
N SER A 40 0.33 15.16 15.44
CA SER A 40 0.09 15.78 16.75
C SER A 40 -0.81 14.91 17.65
N ASP A 41 -0.47 13.62 17.76
CA ASP A 41 -1.19 12.59 18.52
C ASP A 41 -2.66 12.36 18.11
N LYS A 42 -3.03 12.77 16.88
CA LYS A 42 -4.38 12.60 16.34
C LYS A 42 -4.37 11.76 15.06
N PRO A 43 -5.34 10.85 14.90
CA PRO A 43 -5.53 10.13 13.64
C PRO A 43 -5.73 11.09 12.48
N VAL A 44 -4.99 10.87 11.39
CA VAL A 44 -5.27 11.54 10.11
C VAL A 44 -6.58 11.01 9.56
N VAL A 45 -7.48 11.91 9.17
CA VAL A 45 -8.72 11.58 8.46
C VAL A 45 -8.53 12.04 7.02
N PRO A 46 -8.28 11.13 6.07
CA PRO A 46 -8.18 11.49 4.66
C PRO A 46 -9.50 12.03 4.14
N ASP A 47 -9.44 12.89 3.11
CA ASP A 47 -10.65 13.27 2.39
C ASP A 47 -11.12 12.15 1.45
N HIS A 48 -12.28 12.34 0.84
CA HIS A 48 -12.90 11.38 -0.07
C HIS A 48 -12.10 11.08 -1.36
N THR A 49 -11.01 11.80 -1.65
CA THR A 49 -10.18 11.55 -2.84
C THR A 49 -9.05 10.56 -2.57
N LEU A 50 -8.92 10.11 -1.31
CA LEU A 50 -7.98 9.09 -0.90
C LEU A 50 -8.74 7.86 -0.42
N ILE A 51 -8.32 6.70 -0.92
CA ILE A 51 -8.69 5.42 -0.34
C ILE A 51 -7.83 5.18 0.90
N MET A 52 -8.37 4.48 1.89
CA MET A 52 -7.63 4.12 3.10
C MET A 52 -7.86 2.68 3.55
N ILE A 53 -6.82 2.09 4.14
CA ILE A 53 -6.86 0.86 4.93
C ILE A 53 -6.45 1.24 6.36
N ASP A 54 -7.25 0.84 7.34
CA ASP A 54 -6.90 1.00 8.74
C ASP A 54 -5.80 0.01 9.18
N CYS A 55 -4.87 0.48 10.01
CA CYS A 55 -3.80 -0.33 10.58
C CYS A 55 -3.66 -0.03 12.08
N GLY A 56 -3.40 -1.07 12.86
CA GLY A 56 -3.26 -0.97 14.31
C GLY A 56 -1.91 -0.41 14.75
N CYS A 57 -0.86 -0.60 13.96
CA CYS A 57 0.50 -0.15 14.26
C CYS A 57 1.30 0.25 13.01
N GLU A 58 2.46 0.85 13.24
CA GLU A 58 3.39 1.30 12.20
C GLU A 58 3.85 0.15 11.30
N GLU A 59 4.20 -0.98 11.90
CA GLU A 59 4.75 -2.12 11.18
C GLU A 59 3.70 -2.78 10.28
N GLU A 60 2.45 -2.85 10.74
CA GLU A 60 1.34 -3.33 9.92
C GLU A 60 1.10 -2.39 8.73
N ALA A 61 1.09 -1.08 8.96
CA ALA A 61 0.91 -0.09 7.90
C ALA A 61 2.03 -0.17 6.86
N HIS A 62 3.29 -0.23 7.29
CA HIS A 62 4.41 -0.37 6.38
C HIS A 62 4.44 -1.72 5.66
N PHE A 63 4.00 -2.80 6.31
CA PHE A 63 3.83 -4.11 5.67
C PHE A 63 2.82 -4.05 4.52
N VAL A 64 1.61 -3.53 4.78
CA VAL A 64 0.58 -3.39 3.74
C VAL A 64 1.04 -2.44 2.64
N CYS A 65 1.60 -1.28 3.01
CA CYS A 65 2.11 -0.30 2.06
C CYS A 65 3.22 -0.86 1.16
N GLY A 66 4.14 -1.66 1.72
CA GLY A 66 5.18 -2.32 0.94
C GLY A 66 4.62 -3.32 -0.06
N LEU A 67 3.62 -4.12 0.34
CA LEU A 67 2.95 -5.07 -0.56
C LEU A 67 2.25 -4.34 -1.72
N LEU A 68 1.48 -3.31 -1.41
CA LEU A 68 0.74 -2.52 -2.42
C LEU A 68 1.67 -1.80 -3.40
N ASN A 69 2.85 -1.37 -2.95
CA ASN A 69 3.83 -0.72 -3.82
C ASN A 69 4.73 -1.68 -4.60
N SER A 70 4.61 -3.00 -4.38
CA SER A 70 5.39 -3.99 -5.15
C SER A 70 5.08 -3.90 -6.65
N THR A 71 6.07 -4.24 -7.47
CA THR A 71 5.97 -4.22 -8.93
C THR A 71 4.82 -5.09 -9.42
N LEU A 72 4.60 -6.27 -8.82
CA LEU A 72 3.51 -7.16 -9.21
C LEU A 72 2.15 -6.47 -9.03
N VAL A 73 1.91 -5.85 -7.88
CA VAL A 73 0.65 -5.17 -7.61
C VAL A 73 0.44 -4.01 -8.56
N ARG A 74 1.47 -3.18 -8.79
CA ARG A 74 1.39 -2.07 -9.74
C ARG A 74 1.05 -2.54 -11.15
N ILE A 75 1.66 -3.64 -11.61
CA ILE A 75 1.34 -4.24 -12.93
C ILE A 75 -0.10 -4.76 -12.97
N ILE A 76 -0.56 -5.44 -11.92
CA ILE A 76 -1.95 -5.93 -11.83
C ILE A 76 -2.90 -4.74 -11.95
N VAL A 77 -2.74 -3.71 -11.12
CA VAL A 77 -3.62 -2.52 -11.13
C VAL A 77 -3.60 -1.83 -12.49
N ARG A 78 -2.41 -1.56 -13.04
CA ARG A 78 -2.26 -0.94 -14.37
C ARG A 78 -2.88 -1.76 -15.50
N GLY A 79 -2.98 -3.07 -15.33
CA GLY A 79 -3.55 -3.99 -16.31
C GLY A 79 -5.05 -3.86 -16.51
N TYR A 80 -5.80 -3.32 -15.54
CA TYR A 80 -7.26 -3.19 -15.65
C TYR A 80 -7.84 -1.85 -15.18
N ILE A 81 -7.08 -1.03 -14.44
CA ILE A 81 -7.49 0.31 -14.04
C ILE A 81 -7.05 1.33 -15.09
N VAL A 82 -7.99 2.17 -15.50
CA VAL A 82 -7.70 3.32 -16.37
C VAL A 82 -7.45 4.58 -15.55
N LEU A 83 -8.27 4.86 -14.53
CA LEU A 83 -8.20 6.12 -13.76
C LEU A 83 -8.53 5.98 -12.26
N HIS A 84 -9.23 4.91 -11.87
CA HIS A 84 -9.89 4.82 -10.57
C HIS A 84 -9.46 3.56 -9.80
N PRO A 85 -8.33 3.58 -9.08
CA PRO A 85 -7.92 2.48 -8.21
C PRO A 85 -8.75 2.47 -6.91
N ASP A 86 -10.07 2.33 -7.01
CA ASP A 86 -10.98 2.31 -5.86
C ASP A 86 -10.73 1.06 -4.98
N PRO A 87 -11.36 0.91 -3.80
CA PRO A 87 -11.07 -0.19 -2.87
C PRO A 87 -11.15 -1.61 -3.47
N HIS A 88 -11.90 -1.79 -4.57
CA HIS A 88 -12.01 -3.05 -5.31
C HIS A 88 -10.66 -3.56 -5.84
N VAL A 89 -9.61 -2.73 -5.92
CA VAL A 89 -8.27 -3.22 -6.28
C VAL A 89 -7.79 -4.32 -5.35
N LEU A 90 -8.24 -4.30 -4.09
CA LEU A 90 -7.93 -5.30 -3.09
C LEU A 90 -8.66 -6.64 -3.32
N ASP A 91 -9.71 -6.68 -4.15
CA ASP A 91 -10.40 -7.94 -4.52
C ASP A 91 -9.53 -8.79 -5.46
N HIS A 92 -8.59 -8.15 -6.16
CA HIS A 92 -7.68 -8.79 -7.13
C HIS A 92 -6.30 -9.09 -6.54
N ILE A 93 -6.03 -8.65 -5.32
CA ILE A 93 -4.71 -8.77 -4.68
C ILE A 93 -4.89 -9.52 -3.35
N ARG A 94 -4.16 -10.62 -3.19
CA ARG A 94 -4.12 -11.31 -1.91
C ARG A 94 -3.27 -10.53 -0.91
N ILE A 95 -3.91 -9.71 -0.08
CA ILE A 95 -3.29 -9.05 1.07
C ILE A 95 -3.35 -10.00 2.27
N PHE A 96 -2.20 -10.20 2.90
CA PHE A 96 -2.10 -11.03 4.10
C PHE A 96 -2.40 -10.19 5.34
N LYS A 97 -2.95 -10.83 6.37
CA LYS A 97 -2.97 -10.22 7.71
C LYS A 97 -1.52 -10.11 8.21
N TYR A 98 -1.15 -8.97 8.78
CA TYR A 98 0.18 -8.80 9.34
C TYR A 98 0.42 -9.81 10.48
N ASP A 99 1.61 -10.41 10.48
CA ASP A 99 2.05 -11.37 11.47
C ASP A 99 3.37 -10.85 12.07
N PRO A 100 3.38 -10.39 13.33
CA PRO A 100 4.58 -9.86 13.97
C PRO A 100 5.66 -10.94 14.23
N GLU A 101 5.28 -12.21 14.22
CA GLU A 101 6.23 -13.32 14.40
C GLU A 101 6.97 -13.64 13.09
N SER A 102 6.32 -13.41 11.95
CA SER A 102 6.89 -13.66 10.62
C SER A 102 8.06 -12.73 10.31
N SER A 103 9.24 -13.33 10.06
CA SER A 103 10.45 -12.60 9.67
C SER A 103 10.28 -11.90 8.32
N VAL A 104 9.55 -12.51 7.38
CA VAL A 104 9.28 -11.93 6.05
C VAL A 104 8.40 -10.69 6.17
N HIS A 105 7.37 -10.73 7.03
CA HIS A 105 6.48 -9.58 7.23
C HIS A 105 7.23 -8.41 7.87
N LYS A 106 8.04 -8.68 8.90
CA LYS A 106 8.92 -7.68 9.52
C LYS A 106 9.93 -7.10 8.55
N ALA A 107 10.56 -7.94 7.72
CA ALA A 107 11.51 -7.49 6.71
C ALA A 107 10.85 -6.61 5.64
N LEU A 108 9.61 -6.94 5.23
CA LEU A 108 8.86 -6.17 4.26
C LEU A 108 8.42 -4.82 4.83
N ALA A 109 7.90 -4.79 6.06
CA ALA A 109 7.59 -3.54 6.78
C ALA A 109 8.83 -2.64 6.89
N LYS A 110 9.96 -3.19 7.35
CA LYS A 110 11.22 -2.45 7.43
C LYS A 110 11.67 -1.93 6.07
N SER A 111 11.52 -2.73 5.01
CA SER A 111 11.88 -2.32 3.66
C SER A 111 11.02 -1.17 3.16
N SER A 112 9.72 -1.20 3.43
CA SER A 112 8.81 -0.09 3.14
C SER A 112 9.23 1.18 3.88
N HIS A 113 9.55 1.09 5.17
CA HIS A 113 10.03 2.24 5.94
C HIS A 113 11.33 2.83 5.36
N GLU A 114 12.34 2.00 5.10
CA GLU A 114 13.59 2.43 4.46
C GLU A 114 13.34 3.06 3.06
N ALA A 115 12.35 2.58 2.30
CA ALA A 115 11.98 3.16 1.01
C ALA A 115 11.44 4.59 1.16
N HIS A 116 10.60 4.84 2.17
CA HIS A 116 10.08 6.18 2.46
C HIS A 116 11.23 7.13 2.85
N GLU A 117 12.16 6.68 3.68
CA GLU A 117 13.35 7.49 4.05
C GLU A 117 14.22 7.82 2.83
N ALA A 118 14.51 6.83 1.98
CA ALA A 118 15.30 7.03 0.76
C ALA A 118 14.61 7.98 -0.23
N ALA A 119 13.27 7.87 -0.37
CA ALA A 119 12.48 8.76 -1.21
C ALA A 119 12.52 10.22 -0.72
N VAL A 120 12.40 10.45 0.60
CA VAL A 120 12.52 11.79 1.20
C VAL A 120 13.92 12.38 0.98
N GLN A 121 14.96 11.55 1.03
CA GLN A 121 16.34 11.97 0.79
C GLN A 121 16.67 12.16 -0.69
N GLY A 122 15.79 11.73 -1.60
CA GLY A 122 16.03 11.73 -3.04
C GLY A 122 17.10 10.73 -3.51
N ASP A 123 17.39 9.71 -2.69
CA ASP A 123 18.36 8.67 -3.03
C ASP A 123 17.73 7.61 -3.95
N VAL A 124 17.68 7.95 -5.24
CA VAL A 124 17.06 7.11 -6.28
C VAL A 124 17.73 5.75 -6.40
N ALA A 125 19.05 5.67 -6.24
CA ALA A 125 19.78 4.41 -6.35
C ALA A 125 19.42 3.48 -5.20
N ARG A 126 19.44 3.99 -3.96
CA ARG A 126 19.06 3.23 -2.78
C ARG A 126 17.58 2.82 -2.82
N LEU A 127 16.71 3.72 -3.25
CA LEU A 127 15.27 3.43 -3.38
C LEU A 127 15.04 2.24 -4.32
N ARG A 128 15.72 2.20 -5.47
CA ARG A 128 15.62 1.07 -6.42
C ARG A 128 16.04 -0.26 -5.80
N GLU A 129 17.15 -0.30 -5.06
CA GLU A 129 17.58 -1.52 -4.36
C GLU A 129 16.54 -2.00 -3.34
N ILE A 130 15.91 -1.05 -2.64
CA ILE A 130 14.88 -1.36 -1.65
C ILE A 130 13.61 -1.88 -2.33
N GLU A 131 13.19 -1.27 -3.44
CA GLU A 131 12.06 -1.74 -4.25
C GLU A 131 12.28 -3.18 -4.74
N GLU A 132 13.47 -3.51 -5.24
CA GLU A 132 13.80 -4.88 -5.66
C GLU A 132 13.74 -5.86 -4.48
N ARG A 133 14.17 -5.45 -3.28
CA ARG A 133 14.03 -6.27 -2.06
C ARG A 133 12.56 -6.43 -1.64
N ILE A 134 11.73 -5.39 -1.77
CA ILE A 134 10.28 -5.47 -1.52
C ILE A 134 9.66 -6.50 -2.46
N ASP A 135 10.00 -6.45 -3.75
CA ASP A 135 9.50 -7.40 -4.75
C ASP A 135 9.88 -8.85 -4.41
N GLN A 136 11.12 -9.09 -3.98
CA GLN A 136 11.57 -10.42 -3.54
C GLN A 136 10.82 -10.91 -2.30
N LEU A 137 10.59 -10.05 -1.30
CA LEU A 137 9.86 -10.41 -0.09
C LEU A 137 8.38 -10.68 -0.38
N ALA A 138 7.76 -9.86 -1.23
CA ALA A 138 6.38 -10.04 -1.67
C ALA A 138 6.21 -11.34 -2.48
N ALA A 139 7.16 -11.64 -3.37
CA ALA A 139 7.21 -12.88 -4.13
C ALA A 139 7.21 -14.12 -3.22
N GLN A 140 7.98 -14.11 -2.11
CA GLN A 140 7.98 -15.20 -1.14
C GLN A 140 6.60 -15.42 -0.50
N LEU A 141 5.87 -14.34 -0.20
CA LEU A 141 4.53 -14.43 0.40
C LEU A 141 3.49 -14.98 -0.58
N TRP A 142 3.57 -14.58 -1.86
CA TRP A 142 2.70 -15.11 -2.91
C TRP A 142 3.14 -16.46 -3.48
N GLY A 143 4.30 -16.97 -3.07
CA GLY A 143 4.83 -18.26 -3.54
C GLY A 143 5.31 -18.22 -4.99
N LEU A 144 5.78 -17.07 -5.47
CA LEU A 144 6.33 -16.92 -6.81
C LEU A 144 7.74 -17.50 -6.90
N THR A 145 8.04 -18.09 -8.05
CA THR A 145 9.38 -18.56 -8.40
C THR A 145 10.27 -17.40 -8.86
N ASP A 146 11.59 -17.58 -8.77
CA ASP A 146 12.56 -16.61 -9.28
C ASP A 146 12.35 -16.30 -10.77
N LYS A 147 11.88 -17.28 -11.54
CA LYS A 147 11.57 -17.12 -12.97
C LYS A 147 10.37 -16.18 -13.17
N GLU A 148 9.29 -16.38 -12.42
CA GLU A 148 8.10 -15.52 -12.49
C GLU A 148 8.45 -14.09 -12.04
N LEU A 149 9.25 -13.95 -10.99
CA LEU A 149 9.72 -12.63 -10.54
C LEU A 149 10.58 -11.92 -11.60
N ALA A 150 11.47 -12.64 -12.27
CA ALA A 150 12.27 -12.09 -13.37
C ALA A 150 11.40 -11.66 -14.57
N GLU A 151 10.34 -12.40 -14.87
CA GLU A 151 9.36 -12.02 -15.91
C GLU A 151 8.59 -10.75 -15.53
N ILE A 152 8.20 -10.61 -14.26
CA ILE A 152 7.57 -9.40 -13.71
C ILE A 152 8.50 -8.18 -13.86
N TRP A 153 9.78 -8.31 -13.54
CA TRP A 153 10.74 -7.21 -13.70
C TRP A 153 10.97 -6.84 -15.17
N ARG A 154 11.03 -7.82 -16.08
CA ARG A 154 11.12 -7.54 -17.51
C ARG A 154 9.92 -6.74 -18.00
N ASN A 155 8.70 -7.13 -17.57
CA ASN A 155 7.48 -6.43 -17.92
C ASN A 155 7.48 -4.98 -17.40
N LYS A 156 7.98 -4.75 -16.17
CA LYS A 156 8.16 -3.39 -15.62
C LYS A 156 9.03 -2.53 -16.53
N GLU A 157 10.15 -3.06 -17.03
CA GLU A 157 11.06 -2.33 -17.92
C GLU A 157 10.43 -2.02 -19.28
N GLU A 158 9.67 -2.95 -19.86
CA GLU A 158 8.96 -2.76 -21.13
C GLU A 158 7.86 -1.69 -21.04
N ASN A 159 7.26 -1.52 -19.85
CA ASN A 159 6.16 -0.58 -19.61
C ASN A 159 6.58 0.76 -18.99
N ARG A 160 7.89 1.07 -18.89
CA ARG A 160 8.40 2.41 -18.58
C ARG A 160 8.32 3.32 -19.81
N VAL A 161 7.11 3.74 -20.17
CA VAL A 161 6.85 4.78 -21.19
C VAL A 161 6.40 6.05 -20.50
#